data_AF-A0AAX1J7A1-F1
#
_entry.id   AF-A0AAX1J7A1-F1
#
_cell.length_a   1.000
_cell.length_b   1.000
_cell.length_c   1.000
_cell.angle_alpha   90.00
_cell.angle_beta   90.00
_cell.angle_gamma   90.00
#
_symmetry.space_group_name_H-M   'P 1'
#
loop_
_entity.id
_entity.type
_entity.pdbx_description
1 polymer ?
#
loop_
_entity_poly.entity_id
_entity_poly.type
_entity_poly.pdbx_seq_one_letter_code
_entity_poly.pdbx_strand_id
1 'polypeptide(L)'
;MTNDQRPLALITAATVLSALSSAACGPGGTDQNSALVSDLKIKIPESATDINADTSALQSNLHFLLPNDQWRPYAATYYPGETPTQRPLAELTDSAPPPCFPSQRNDAALITRTISDIIQFRNTNMHARRVITIIPDCQPGRTYVQWSLSRPS
;
A
#
# COMPACT_ATOMS: atom_id res chain seq x y z
N MET A 1 4.05 -18.21 -64.72
CA MET A 1 3.61 -19.61 -64.62
C MET A 1 4.11 -20.12 -63.27
N THR A 2 3.31 -19.93 -62.21
CA THR A 2 2.60 -21.00 -61.44
C THR A 2 3.59 -22.03 -60.86
N ASN A 3 3.63 -22.31 -59.55
CA ASN A 3 2.49 -22.63 -58.70
C ASN A 3 2.82 -22.55 -57.19
N ASP A 4 1.77 -22.33 -56.41
CA ASP A 4 1.62 -22.38 -54.95
C ASP A 4 2.23 -23.60 -54.22
N GLN A 5 2.60 -23.43 -52.94
CA GLN A 5 1.86 -23.96 -51.77
C GLN A 5 2.68 -23.86 -50.45
N ARG A 6 2.13 -23.18 -49.44
CA ARG A 6 2.43 -23.36 -48.00
C ARG A 6 1.68 -24.60 -47.45
N PRO A 7 2.10 -25.20 -46.31
CA PRO A 7 1.48 -24.80 -45.04
C PRO A 7 2.42 -24.74 -43.82
N LEU A 8 1.89 -24.06 -42.78
CA LEU A 8 2.39 -23.82 -41.43
C LEU A 8 2.72 -25.09 -40.63
N ALA A 9 3.67 -24.98 -39.69
CA ALA A 9 3.49 -25.49 -38.33
C ALA A 9 4.37 -24.72 -37.32
N LEU A 10 3.77 -24.41 -36.17
CA LEU A 10 4.29 -23.65 -35.04
C LEU A 10 5.50 -24.33 -34.39
N ILE A 11 6.49 -23.53 -33.95
CA ILE A 11 7.30 -23.88 -32.78
C ILE A 11 7.38 -22.69 -31.83
N THR A 12 7.13 -23.03 -30.58
CA THR A 12 6.86 -22.25 -29.39
C THR A 12 8.12 -21.67 -28.74
N ALA A 13 7.90 -20.59 -27.99
CA ALA A 13 8.42 -20.32 -26.64
C ALA A 13 9.53 -19.29 -26.41
N ALA A 14 9.29 -18.59 -25.29
CA ALA A 14 10.18 -17.83 -24.42
C ALA A 14 10.52 -16.40 -24.82
N THR A 15 9.60 -15.50 -24.46
CA THR A 15 9.90 -14.11 -24.06
C THR A 15 10.95 -14.13 -22.95
N VAL A 16 12.20 -13.79 -23.30
CA VAL A 16 13.24 -13.45 -22.32
C VAL A 16 13.00 -12.00 -21.91
N LEU A 17 12.27 -11.80 -20.81
CA LEU A 17 12.15 -10.49 -20.18
C LEU A 17 13.45 -10.23 -19.41
N SER A 18 14.29 -9.38 -19.99
CA SER A 18 15.53 -8.92 -19.39
C SER A 18 15.23 -8.15 -18.10
N ALA A 19 15.32 -8.84 -16.96
CA ALA A 19 15.46 -8.24 -15.65
C ALA A 19 16.93 -7.88 -15.44
N LEU A 20 17.22 -6.61 -15.14
CA LEU A 20 18.39 -5.99 -14.48
C LEU A 20 18.17 -4.48 -14.68
N SER A 21 18.25 -3.57 -13.71
CA SER A 21 18.78 -3.61 -12.37
C SER A 21 18.53 -2.21 -11.78
N SER A 22 17.81 -2.09 -10.67
CA SER A 22 17.98 -0.96 -9.76
C SER A 22 18.71 -1.47 -8.54
N ALA A 23 19.98 -1.09 -8.42
CA ALA A 23 20.75 -1.24 -7.22
C ALA A 23 20.09 -0.41 -6.11
N ALA A 24 19.46 -1.08 -5.15
CA ALA A 24 19.22 -0.53 -3.83
C ALA A 24 20.06 -1.34 -2.84
N CYS A 25 21.21 -0.79 -2.47
CA CYS A 25 22.06 -1.31 -1.42
C CYS A 25 21.37 -1.18 -0.06
N GLY A 26 21.20 -2.29 0.65
CA GLY A 26 20.90 -2.36 2.08
C GLY A 26 19.88 -3.43 2.46
N PRO A 27 20.21 -4.42 3.32
CA PRO A 27 19.26 -5.44 3.78
C PRO A 27 18.24 -4.91 4.82
N GLY A 28 18.27 -3.62 5.16
CA GLY A 28 17.49 -3.10 6.29
C GLY A 28 16.01 -2.80 6.01
N GLY A 29 15.67 -2.30 4.82
CA GLY A 29 14.31 -1.81 4.53
C GLY A 29 13.34 -2.92 4.08
N THR A 30 13.81 -3.81 3.21
CA THR A 30 12.95 -4.86 2.62
C THR A 30 12.58 -5.92 3.66
N ASP A 31 13.51 -6.26 4.56
CA ASP A 31 13.29 -7.25 5.62
C ASP A 31 12.29 -6.74 6.68
N GLN A 32 12.40 -5.48 7.09
CA GLN A 32 11.47 -4.84 8.03
C GLN A 32 10.04 -4.74 7.47
N ASN A 33 9.93 -4.39 6.18
CA ASN A 33 8.64 -4.36 5.49
C ASN A 33 7.99 -5.75 5.48
N SER A 34 8.77 -6.81 5.22
CA SER A 34 8.21 -8.18 5.14
C SER A 34 7.63 -8.68 6.46
N ALA A 35 8.30 -8.41 7.59
CA ALA A 35 7.83 -8.79 8.92
C ALA A 35 6.56 -8.01 9.31
N LEU A 36 6.56 -6.69 9.08
CA LEU A 36 5.41 -5.85 9.41
C LEU A 36 4.19 -6.15 8.53
N VAL A 37 4.39 -6.43 7.23
CA VAL A 37 3.31 -6.88 6.33
C VAL A 37 2.68 -8.17 6.82
N SER A 38 3.49 -9.12 7.30
CA SER A 38 3.02 -10.36 7.89
C SER A 38 2.23 -10.12 9.18
N ASP A 39 2.75 -9.27 10.07
CA ASP A 39 2.10 -8.94 11.35
C ASP A 39 0.77 -8.19 11.16
N LEU A 40 0.71 -7.31 10.16
CA LEU A 40 -0.51 -6.61 9.74
C LEU A 40 -1.51 -7.54 9.03
N LYS A 41 -1.08 -8.73 8.58
CA LYS A 41 -1.87 -9.69 7.79
C LYS A 41 -2.40 -9.05 6.50
N ILE A 42 -1.54 -8.34 5.78
CA ILE A 42 -1.86 -7.66 4.53
C ILE A 42 -0.93 -8.12 3.41
N LYS A 43 -1.26 -7.68 2.20
CA LYS A 43 -0.40 -7.69 1.01
C LYS A 43 -0.24 -6.25 0.55
N ILE A 44 0.96 -5.89 0.11
CA ILE A 44 1.21 -4.62 -0.58
C ILE A 44 0.88 -4.83 -2.06
N PRO A 45 0.05 -4.00 -2.69
CA PRO A 45 -0.22 -4.09 -4.12
C PRO A 45 1.06 -3.91 -4.97
N GLU A 46 1.16 -4.61 -6.09
CA GLU A 46 2.32 -4.49 -7.00
C GLU A 46 2.47 -3.06 -7.58
N SER A 47 1.37 -2.33 -7.68
CA SER A 47 1.32 -0.93 -8.11
C SER A 47 1.79 0.07 -7.06
N ALA A 48 2.08 -0.38 -5.84
CA ALA A 48 2.47 0.50 -4.75
C ALA A 48 3.86 1.09 -4.98
N THR A 49 4.01 2.37 -4.67
CA THR A 49 5.30 3.07 -4.66
C THR A 49 5.60 3.66 -3.29
N ASP A 50 6.83 4.11 -3.08
CA ASP A 50 7.25 4.83 -1.86
C ASP A 50 6.95 4.06 -0.58
N ILE A 51 7.19 2.75 -0.64
CA ILE A 51 6.94 1.80 0.45
C ILE A 51 7.98 2.03 1.54
N ASN A 52 7.51 2.39 2.72
CA ASN A 52 8.34 2.65 3.89
C ASN A 52 7.65 2.11 5.14
N ALA A 53 8.46 1.72 6.12
CA ALA A 53 7.99 1.33 7.43
C ALA A 53 8.73 2.12 8.50
N ASP A 54 8.01 2.45 9.57
CA ASP A 54 8.56 3.06 10.77
C ASP A 54 7.98 2.35 11.99
N THR A 55 8.82 2.10 13.00
CA THR A 55 8.44 1.35 14.19
C THR A 55 8.86 2.13 15.43
N SER A 56 7.95 2.21 16.38
CA SER A 56 8.15 2.82 17.70
C SER A 56 7.79 1.84 18.80
N ALA A 57 8.04 2.21 20.05
CA ALA A 57 7.68 1.39 21.21
C ALA A 57 6.15 1.17 21.37
N LEU A 58 5.32 2.00 20.72
CA LEU A 58 3.86 1.99 20.88
C LEU A 58 3.11 1.54 19.63
N GLN A 59 3.70 1.70 18.45
CA GLN A 59 3.09 1.34 17.19
C GLN A 59 4.13 1.06 16.10
N SER A 60 3.75 0.22 15.15
CA SER A 60 4.45 0.04 13.88
C SER A 60 3.57 0.56 12.75
N ASN A 61 4.15 1.29 11.82
CA ASN A 61 3.46 1.84 10.65
C ASN A 61 4.12 1.33 9.37
N LEU A 62 3.29 0.98 8.40
CA LEU A 62 3.68 0.72 7.02
C LEU A 62 2.92 1.70 6.15
N HIS A 63 3.61 2.43 5.29
CA HIS A 63 2.98 3.39 4.39
C HIS A 63 3.51 3.29 2.97
N PHE A 64 2.64 3.58 2.01
CA PHE A 64 2.94 3.55 0.58
C PHE A 64 1.91 4.39 -0.20
N LEU A 65 2.21 4.66 -1.47
CA LEU A 65 1.30 5.32 -2.39
C LEU A 65 0.67 4.32 -3.36
N LEU A 66 -0.61 4.52 -3.67
CA LEU A 66 -1.35 3.80 -4.72
C LEU A 66 -1.90 4.78 -5.76
N PRO A 67 -2.18 4.32 -6.99
CA PRO A 67 -3.09 5.03 -7.89
C PRO A 67 -4.47 5.27 -7.23
N ASN A 68 -5.06 6.44 -7.47
CA ASN A 68 -6.33 6.85 -6.83
C ASN A 68 -7.53 5.93 -7.07
N ASP A 69 -7.53 5.21 -8.18
CA ASP A 69 -8.57 4.24 -8.54
C ASP A 69 -8.43 2.91 -7.78
N GLN A 70 -7.27 2.64 -7.15
CA GLN A 70 -6.95 1.34 -6.58
C GLN A 70 -7.14 1.24 -5.07
N TRP A 71 -7.23 2.35 -4.33
CA TRP A 71 -7.35 2.27 -2.86
C TRP A 71 -8.68 1.66 -2.40
N ARG A 72 -9.78 1.90 -3.14
CA ARG A 72 -11.11 1.36 -2.79
C ARG A 72 -11.15 -0.17 -2.87
N PRO A 73 -10.82 -0.81 -4.01
CA PRO A 73 -10.79 -2.27 -4.07
C PRO A 73 -9.75 -2.87 -3.12
N TYR A 74 -8.63 -2.17 -2.90
CA TYR A 74 -7.63 -2.59 -1.91
C TYR A 74 -8.20 -2.65 -0.49
N ALA A 75 -8.82 -1.56 -0.02
CA ALA A 75 -9.42 -1.51 1.33
C ALA A 75 -10.54 -2.55 1.49
N ALA A 76 -11.36 -2.75 0.45
CA ALA A 76 -12.44 -3.72 0.45
C ALA A 76 -11.97 -5.19 0.58
N THR A 77 -10.70 -5.48 0.28
CA THR A 77 -10.12 -6.82 0.49
C THR A 77 -10.05 -7.18 1.98
N TYR A 78 -9.84 -6.19 2.85
CA TYR A 78 -9.68 -6.40 4.30
C TYR A 78 -10.94 -6.03 5.09
N TYR A 79 -11.71 -5.07 4.57
CA TYR A 79 -12.90 -4.54 5.22
C TYR A 79 -14.08 -4.51 4.22
N PRO A 80 -14.58 -5.68 3.79
CA PRO A 80 -15.65 -5.75 2.80
C PRO A 80 -16.96 -5.18 3.37
N GLY A 81 -17.56 -4.21 2.66
CA GLY A 81 -18.81 -3.57 3.07
C GLY A 81 -18.70 -2.52 4.18
N GLU A 82 -17.50 -2.32 4.73
CA GLU A 82 -17.26 -1.31 5.77
C GLU A 82 -17.20 0.10 5.19
N THR A 83 -17.75 1.06 5.92
CA THR A 83 -17.68 2.48 5.56
C THR A 83 -16.61 3.17 6.40
N PRO A 84 -15.54 3.72 5.78
CA PRO A 84 -14.51 4.44 6.53
C PRO A 84 -15.08 5.64 7.28
N THR A 85 -14.60 5.84 8.50
CA THR A 85 -14.79 7.12 9.21
C THR A 85 -14.05 8.20 8.44
N GLN A 86 -14.71 9.33 8.19
CA GLN A 86 -14.16 10.44 7.41
C GLN A 86 -13.90 11.64 8.32
N ARG A 87 -12.71 12.24 8.20
CA ARG A 87 -12.37 13.49 8.88
C ARG A 87 -11.53 14.39 7.98
N PRO A 88 -11.72 15.71 8.01
CA PRO A 88 -10.79 16.64 7.38
C PRO A 88 -9.37 16.41 7.91
N LEU A 89 -8.39 16.36 7.01
CA LEU A 89 -6.98 16.21 7.38
C LEU A 89 -6.50 17.35 8.29
N ALA A 90 -7.05 18.56 8.11
CA ALA A 90 -6.75 19.74 8.92
C ALA A 90 -7.16 19.60 10.41
N GLU A 91 -8.09 18.70 10.73
CA GLU A 91 -8.46 18.40 12.13
C GLU A 91 -7.45 17.46 12.82
N LEU A 92 -6.49 16.91 12.07
CA LEU A 92 -5.38 16.14 12.60
C LEU A 92 -4.19 17.09 12.81
N THR A 93 -4.13 17.71 13.99
CA THR A 93 -3.31 18.91 14.31
C THR A 93 -1.82 18.81 14.00
N ASP A 94 -1.24 17.62 13.84
CA ASP A 94 0.19 17.41 13.51
C ASP A 94 0.45 16.14 12.67
N SER A 95 -0.59 15.52 12.08
CA SER A 95 -0.51 14.10 11.67
C SER A 95 -0.72 13.84 10.19
N ALA A 96 -0.62 14.87 9.34
CA ALA A 96 -0.49 14.63 7.92
C ALA A 96 0.88 13.99 7.65
N PRO A 97 0.94 12.84 6.97
CA PRO A 97 2.21 12.27 6.54
C PRO A 97 2.98 13.30 5.69
N PRO A 98 4.31 13.39 5.78
CA PRO A 98 5.14 14.21 4.90
C PRO A 98 4.73 14.23 3.41
N PRO A 99 4.37 13.09 2.78
CA PRO A 99 3.95 13.06 1.39
C PRO A 99 2.61 13.75 1.09
N CYS A 100 1.82 14.11 2.10
CA CYS A 100 0.51 14.75 1.96
C CYS A 100 0.50 16.24 2.33
N PHE A 101 1.64 16.82 2.75
CA PHE A 101 1.71 18.25 3.05
C PHE A 101 1.55 19.08 1.78
N PRO A 102 0.50 19.90 1.68
CA PRO A 102 0.30 20.79 0.56
C PRO A 102 0.60 22.22 1.04
N SER A 103 1.87 22.66 1.07
CA SER A 103 2.17 24.10 0.93
C SER A 103 1.82 24.64 -0.48
N GLN A 104 1.17 23.82 -1.32
CA GLN A 104 1.09 23.89 -2.77
C GLN A 104 -0.31 23.65 -3.36
N ARG A 105 -1.39 23.67 -2.56
CA ARG A 105 -2.77 23.48 -3.10
C ARG A 105 -3.75 24.44 -2.43
N ASN A 106 -4.48 25.22 -3.23
CA ASN A 106 -5.31 26.33 -2.78
C ASN A 106 -6.77 25.95 -2.40
N ASP A 107 -7.27 24.72 -2.66
CA ASP A 107 -8.74 24.54 -2.74
C ASP A 107 -9.31 23.16 -2.34
N ALA A 108 -8.52 22.18 -1.87
CA ALA A 108 -9.07 20.86 -1.54
C ALA A 108 -8.77 20.45 -0.09
N ALA A 109 -9.81 20.49 0.75
CA ALA A 109 -9.77 19.88 2.08
C ALA A 109 -9.63 18.36 1.93
N LEU A 110 -8.40 17.84 2.06
CA LEU A 110 -8.16 16.40 2.02
C LEU A 110 -8.98 15.72 3.12
N ILE A 111 -9.65 14.64 2.76
CA ILE A 111 -10.42 13.83 3.69
C ILE A 111 -9.62 12.58 4.02
N THR A 112 -9.30 12.44 5.29
CA THR A 112 -8.74 11.22 5.85
C THR A 112 -9.87 10.21 6.03
N ARG A 113 -9.63 8.97 5.60
CA ARG A 113 -10.55 7.85 5.73
C ARG A 113 -9.89 6.78 6.58
N THR A 114 -10.55 6.38 7.66
CA THR A 114 -9.98 5.43 8.61
C THR A 114 -10.93 4.27 8.88
N ILE A 115 -10.40 3.05 8.87
CA ILE A 115 -11.06 1.83 9.35
C ILE A 115 -10.12 1.15 10.34
N SER A 116 -10.66 0.50 11.35
CA SER A 116 -9.86 -0.23 12.35
C SER A 116 -10.54 -1.48 12.85
N ASP A 117 -9.73 -2.47 13.23
CA ASP A 117 -10.15 -3.71 13.87
C ASP A 117 -9.13 -4.14 14.96
N ILE A 118 -9.51 -5.16 15.72
CA ILE A 118 -8.60 -5.85 16.64
C ILE A 118 -8.25 -7.19 16.01
N ILE A 119 -6.96 -7.45 15.83
CA ILE A 119 -6.46 -8.71 15.26
C ILE A 119 -5.60 -9.45 16.28
N GLN A 120 -5.63 -10.78 16.24
CA GLN A 120 -4.69 -11.62 16.98
C GLN A 120 -3.27 -11.38 16.46
N PHE A 121 -2.34 -11.07 17.36
CA PHE A 121 -0.94 -10.87 17.01
C PHE A 121 -0.25 -12.22 16.83
N ARG A 122 0.08 -12.55 15.57
CA ARG A 122 0.67 -13.85 15.19
C ARG A 122 -0.15 -15.01 15.80
N ASN A 123 0.50 -16.11 16.13
CA ASN A 123 -0.10 -17.26 16.82
C ASN A 123 0.06 -17.14 18.34
N THR A 124 -0.22 -15.95 18.91
CA THR A 124 -0.14 -15.70 20.36
C THR A 124 -1.53 -15.39 20.92
N ASN A 125 -1.66 -15.31 22.25
CA ASN A 125 -2.90 -14.86 22.90
C ASN A 125 -3.03 -13.33 22.97
N MET A 126 -2.03 -12.59 22.48
CA MET A 126 -2.02 -11.13 22.47
C MET A 126 -2.79 -10.59 21.27
N HIS A 127 -3.38 -9.42 21.45
CA HIS A 127 -4.15 -8.73 20.40
C HIS A 127 -3.55 -7.36 20.13
N ALA A 128 -3.67 -6.90 18.89
CA ALA A 128 -3.25 -5.58 18.48
C ALA A 128 -4.38 -4.89 17.70
N ARG A 129 -4.49 -3.58 17.89
CA ARG A 129 -5.35 -2.74 17.07
C ARG A 129 -4.65 -2.50 15.74
N ARG A 130 -5.30 -2.89 14.65
CA ARG A 130 -4.89 -2.59 13.28
C ARG A 130 -5.77 -1.47 12.73
N VAL A 131 -5.15 -0.53 12.05
CA VAL A 131 -5.82 0.64 11.47
C VAL A 131 -5.32 0.82 10.05
N ILE A 132 -6.22 1.03 9.10
CA ILE A 132 -5.91 1.58 7.78
C ILE A 132 -6.34 3.04 7.73
N THR A 133 -5.42 3.91 7.33
CA THR A 133 -5.64 5.33 7.08
C THR A 133 -5.38 5.61 5.61
N ILE A 134 -6.36 6.22 4.94
CA ILE A 134 -6.35 6.46 3.50
C ILE A 134 -6.58 7.94 3.24
N ILE A 135 -5.68 8.55 2.47
CA ILE A 135 -5.77 9.95 2.06
C ILE A 135 -5.67 9.98 0.52
N PRO A 136 -6.81 9.91 -0.18
CA PRO A 136 -6.84 10.07 -1.63
C PRO A 136 -6.38 11.47 -2.03
N ASP A 137 -5.82 11.58 -3.23
CA ASP A 137 -5.30 12.86 -3.76
C ASP A 137 -4.22 13.51 -2.89
N CYS A 138 -3.54 12.72 -2.05
CA CYS A 138 -2.39 13.14 -1.24
C CYS A 138 -1.28 13.71 -2.14
N GLN A 139 -1.09 13.12 -3.34
CA GLN A 139 -0.34 13.71 -4.45
C GLN A 139 -1.19 13.62 -5.74
N PRO A 140 -0.87 14.36 -6.83
CA PRO A 140 -1.62 14.26 -8.08
C PRO A 140 -1.75 12.82 -8.58
N GLY A 141 -2.98 12.29 -8.59
CA GLY A 141 -3.29 10.93 -9.01
C GLY A 141 -2.88 9.82 -8.02
N ARG A 142 -2.39 10.16 -6.83
CA ARG A 142 -1.88 9.21 -5.84
C ARG A 142 -2.65 9.31 -4.52
N THR A 143 -3.00 8.14 -4.00
CA THR A 143 -3.56 7.96 -2.67
C THR A 143 -2.48 7.48 -1.72
N TYR A 144 -2.37 8.15 -0.58
CA TYR A 144 -1.57 7.65 0.53
C TYR A 144 -2.35 6.60 1.32
N VAL A 145 -1.70 5.48 1.59
CA VAL A 145 -2.21 4.41 2.44
C VAL A 145 -1.21 4.18 3.54
N GLN A 146 -1.68 4.23 4.78
CA GLN A 146 -0.93 3.83 5.95
C GLN A 146 -1.69 2.74 6.69
N TRP A 147 -0.95 1.69 7.02
CA TRP A 147 -1.35 0.71 8.00
C TRP A 147 -0.62 0.98 9.30
N SER A 148 -1.34 0.91 10.41
CA SER A 148 -0.77 1.01 11.75
C SER A 148 -1.17 -0.21 12.56
N LEU A 149 -0.21 -0.76 13.31
CA LEU A 149 -0.41 -1.83 14.27
C LEU A 149 0.02 -1.34 15.65
N SER A 150 -0.90 -1.32 16.62
CA SER A 150 -0.55 -0.99 17.99
C SER A 150 0.38 -2.03 18.58
N ARG A 151 1.11 -1.66 19.63
CA ARG A 151 1.79 -2.62 20.49
C ARG A 151 0.78 -3.71 20.92
N PRO A 152 1.11 -5.00 20.76
CA PRO A 152 0.19 -6.03 21.16
C PRO A 152 0.17 -6.19 22.69
N SER A 153 -1.00 -6.51 23.23
CA SER A 153 -1.27 -6.68 24.67
C SER A 153 -2.17 -7.89 24.93
#